data_AF-A0A1A8MXE3-F1
#
_entry.id   AF-A0A1A8MXE3-F1
#
_cell.length_a   1.000
_cell.length_b   1.000
_cell.length_c   1.000
_cell.angle_alpha   90.00
_cell.angle_beta   90.00
_cell.angle_gamma   90.00
#
_symmetry.space_group_name_H-M   'P 1'
#
loop_
_entity.id
_entity.type
_entity.pdbx_description
1 polymer ?
#
loop_
_entity_poly.entity_id
_entity_poly.type
_entity_poly.pdbx_seq_one_letter_code
_entity_poly.pdbx_strand_id
1 'polypeptide(L)'
;MVGARPHHARSLAEVLVEADSRGHYSHGLNRMDMYVKDIQAGICAVNGEPVVDKENAATALVNGNNLLGPVVANFCMNLAIRKAREAGIGWVVAHGSNHFGIAGYYAMKALKENMIGMSFTNTSPLVVPTRGKERTLGTNPLSVAAPGKDGDSFVLDTATSAVALGKVELNERRGDKIPDGWGCDPQGHLTTDPKRVLSGGGLVPVGG
;
A
#
# COMPACT_ATOMS: atom_id res chain seq x y z
N MET A 1 -17.90 18.84 3.19
CA MET A 1 -17.22 18.43 1.94
C MET A 1 -15.76 18.83 2.06
N VAL A 2 -14.80 17.93 1.82
CA VAL A 2 -13.36 18.18 2.11
C VAL A 2 -12.55 18.65 0.89
N GLY A 3 -13.21 19.01 -0.22
CA GLY A 3 -12.59 19.75 -1.33
C GLY A 3 -11.90 18.91 -2.42
N ALA A 4 -11.84 17.58 -2.31
CA ALA A 4 -11.28 16.73 -3.36
C ALA A 4 -12.07 16.82 -4.68
N ARG A 5 -11.37 16.87 -5.83
CA ARG A 5 -12.00 16.82 -7.16
C ARG A 5 -12.86 15.55 -7.33
N PRO A 6 -13.97 15.59 -8.09
CA PRO A 6 -14.86 14.43 -8.22
C PRO A 6 -14.19 13.13 -8.65
N HIS A 7 -13.22 13.18 -9.58
CA HIS A 7 -12.50 11.99 -10.03
C HIS A 7 -11.44 11.51 -9.02
N HIS A 8 -10.86 12.40 -8.21
CA HIS A 8 -10.00 12.02 -7.08
C HIS A 8 -10.82 11.27 -6.03
N ALA A 9 -11.98 11.83 -5.66
CA ALA A 9 -12.91 11.20 -4.72
C ALA A 9 -13.39 9.84 -5.23
N ARG A 10 -13.67 9.70 -6.53
CA ARG A 10 -14.01 8.42 -7.16
C ARG A 10 -12.88 7.41 -7.04
N SER A 11 -11.65 7.79 -7.38
CA SER A 11 -10.49 6.89 -7.29
C SER A 11 -10.28 6.35 -5.88
N LEU A 12 -10.45 7.21 -4.87
CA LEU A 12 -10.40 6.80 -3.46
C LEU A 12 -11.57 5.88 -3.11
N ALA A 13 -12.81 6.24 -3.45
CA ALA A 13 -13.98 5.45 -3.13
C ALA A 13 -13.89 4.02 -3.71
N GLU A 14 -13.44 3.88 -4.96
CA GLU A 14 -13.30 2.59 -5.62
C GLU A 14 -12.31 1.66 -4.89
N VAL A 15 -11.13 2.14 -4.51
CA VAL A 15 -10.16 1.30 -3.80
C VAL A 15 -10.61 0.95 -2.38
N LEU A 16 -11.32 1.85 -1.69
CA LEU A 16 -11.86 1.57 -0.35
C LEU A 16 -12.95 0.49 -0.41
N VAL A 17 -13.86 0.58 -1.38
CA VAL A 17 -14.90 -0.42 -1.59
C VAL A 17 -14.29 -1.76 -2.00
N GLU A 18 -13.29 -1.76 -2.88
CA GLU A 18 -12.58 -2.97 -3.26
C GLU A 18 -11.91 -3.64 -2.06
N ALA A 19 -11.26 -2.84 -1.20
CA ALA A 19 -10.62 -3.36 0.00
C ALA A 19 -11.62 -4.06 0.94
N ASP A 20 -12.78 -3.45 1.18
CA ASP A 20 -13.83 -4.09 2.01
C ASP A 20 -14.41 -5.33 1.34
N SER A 21 -14.67 -5.29 0.03
CA SER A 21 -15.17 -6.42 -0.76
C SER A 21 -14.24 -7.64 -0.71
N ARG A 22 -12.93 -7.39 -0.61
CA ARG A 22 -11.89 -8.43 -0.50
C ARG A 22 -11.54 -8.83 0.93
N GLY A 23 -12.23 -8.29 1.93
CA GLY A 23 -11.97 -8.58 3.34
C GLY A 23 -10.73 -7.89 3.91
N HIS A 24 -10.16 -6.91 3.20
CA HIS A 24 -9.08 -6.05 3.68
C HIS A 24 -9.63 -4.83 4.43
N TYR A 25 -10.46 -5.05 5.44
CA TYR A 25 -11.19 -3.99 6.18
C TYR A 25 -10.28 -2.94 6.83
N SER A 26 -9.00 -3.26 7.06
CA SER A 26 -8.02 -2.29 7.55
C SER A 26 -7.64 -1.22 6.52
N HIS A 27 -8.02 -1.39 5.24
CA HIS A 27 -7.73 -0.49 4.13
C HIS A 27 -8.99 -0.07 3.36
N GLY A 28 -10.18 -0.48 3.81
CA GLY A 28 -11.47 -0.04 3.27
C GLY A 28 -12.05 1.13 4.05
N LEU A 29 -13.38 1.18 4.23
CA LEU A 29 -14.07 2.35 4.81
C LEU A 29 -13.57 2.75 6.20
N ASN A 30 -12.99 1.83 6.98
CA ASN A 30 -12.34 2.14 8.25
C ASN A 30 -11.19 3.16 8.14
N ARG A 31 -10.64 3.39 6.93
CA ARG A 31 -9.62 4.41 6.65
C ARG A 31 -10.18 5.76 6.21
N MET A 32 -11.51 5.90 6.04
CA MET A 32 -12.12 7.14 5.56
C MET A 32 -11.76 8.34 6.44
N ASP A 33 -11.81 8.19 7.76
CA ASP A 33 -11.48 9.26 8.71
C ASP A 33 -10.02 9.75 8.56
N MET A 34 -9.08 8.83 8.33
CA MET A 34 -7.68 9.17 8.05
C MET A 34 -7.56 10.03 6.78
N TYR A 35 -8.17 9.60 5.67
CA TYR A 35 -8.11 10.37 4.42
C TYR A 35 -8.74 11.76 4.53
N VAL A 36 -9.86 11.88 5.26
CA VAL A 36 -10.50 13.17 5.54
C VAL A 36 -9.56 14.08 6.32
N LYS A 37 -8.93 13.56 7.38
CA LYS A 37 -7.98 14.31 8.21
C LYS A 37 -6.73 14.71 7.44
N ASP A 38 -6.18 13.82 6.62
CA ASP A 38 -4.99 14.10 5.79
C ASP A 38 -5.28 15.23 4.79
N ILE A 39 -6.47 15.24 4.19
CA ILE A 39 -6.90 16.33 3.31
C ILE A 39 -7.06 17.64 4.10
N GLN A 40 -7.74 17.61 5.26
CA GLN A 40 -7.96 18.81 6.09
C GLN A 40 -6.66 19.40 6.63
N ALA A 41 -5.68 18.55 6.94
CA ALA A 41 -4.36 18.94 7.40
C ALA A 41 -3.41 19.37 6.26
N GLY A 42 -3.85 19.28 5.00
CA GLY A 42 -3.01 19.60 3.83
C GLY A 42 -1.90 18.58 3.55
N ILE A 43 -1.95 17.41 4.19
CA ILE A 43 -1.04 16.29 3.92
C ILE A 43 -1.29 15.77 2.50
N CYS A 44 -2.55 15.73 2.05
CA CYS A 44 -2.92 15.39 0.68
C CYS A 44 -3.42 16.62 -0.09
N ALA A 45 -2.85 16.87 -1.26
CA ALA A 45 -3.37 17.84 -2.20
C ALA A 45 -4.73 17.39 -2.76
N VAL A 46 -5.69 18.31 -2.77
CA VAL A 46 -7.07 18.06 -3.23
C VAL A 46 -7.26 18.27 -4.73
N ASN A 47 -6.35 19.04 -5.35
CA ASN A 47 -6.37 19.48 -6.75
C ASN A 47 -5.00 19.24 -7.39
N GLY A 48 -4.98 19.19 -8.73
CA GLY A 48 -3.80 18.85 -9.53
C GLY A 48 -4.02 17.56 -10.31
N GLU A 49 -2.96 17.11 -10.99
CA GLU A 49 -2.88 15.83 -11.70
C GLU A 49 -1.46 15.27 -11.52
N PRO A 50 -1.25 13.94 -11.56
CA PRO A 50 0.09 13.37 -11.68
C PRO A 50 0.80 13.84 -12.96
N VAL A 51 2.09 14.10 -12.88
CA VAL A 51 2.91 14.60 -14.00
C VAL A 51 4.04 13.62 -14.31
N VAL A 52 4.28 13.34 -15.59
CA VAL A 52 5.43 12.55 -16.02
C VAL A 52 6.66 13.46 -16.06
N ASP A 53 7.61 13.25 -15.16
CA ASP A 53 8.86 13.99 -15.13
C ASP A 53 9.83 13.51 -16.21
N LYS A 54 9.84 12.19 -16.46
CA LYS A 54 10.73 11.54 -17.42
C LYS A 54 10.10 10.25 -17.92
N GLU A 55 10.26 9.96 -19.21
CA GLU A 55 9.85 8.68 -19.76
C GLU A 55 10.75 8.19 -20.90
N ASN A 56 10.70 6.89 -21.14
CA ASN A 56 11.16 6.25 -22.37
C ASN A 56 10.11 5.22 -22.82
N ALA A 57 10.44 4.36 -23.79
CA ALA A 57 9.49 3.39 -24.34
C ALA A 57 8.85 2.49 -23.27
N ALA A 58 9.65 1.99 -22.32
CA ALA A 58 9.21 0.99 -21.35
C ALA A 58 9.06 1.50 -19.91
N THR A 59 9.53 2.71 -19.59
CA THR A 59 9.59 3.21 -18.21
C THR A 59 9.14 4.67 -18.08
N ALA A 60 8.68 5.06 -16.90
CA ALA A 60 8.42 6.46 -16.56
C ALA A 60 8.66 6.77 -15.07
N LEU A 61 9.06 8.01 -14.79
CA LEU A 61 9.07 8.63 -13.47
C LEU A 61 7.92 9.64 -13.39
N VAL A 62 7.10 9.52 -12.36
CA VAL A 62 5.90 10.33 -12.15
C VAL A 62 6.02 11.13 -10.86
N ASN A 63 5.78 12.43 -10.92
CA ASN A 63 5.52 13.26 -9.76
C ASN A 63 4.02 13.19 -9.43
N GLY A 64 3.70 12.68 -8.25
CA GLY A 64 2.34 12.56 -7.74
C GLY A 64 1.75 13.86 -7.22
N ASN A 65 2.51 14.96 -7.18
CA ASN A 65 2.07 16.28 -6.74
C ASN A 65 1.36 16.29 -5.38
N ASN A 66 1.82 15.42 -4.48
CA ASN A 66 1.27 15.20 -3.15
C ASN A 66 -0.22 14.83 -3.17
N LEU A 67 -0.73 14.26 -4.27
CA LEU A 67 -2.12 13.85 -4.41
C LEU A 67 -2.45 12.61 -3.59
N LEU A 68 -3.75 12.32 -3.46
CA LEU A 68 -4.23 11.06 -2.91
C LEU A 68 -3.58 9.87 -3.63
N GLY A 69 -3.09 8.90 -2.85
CA GLY A 69 -2.43 7.70 -3.37
C GLY A 69 -3.19 6.99 -4.50
N PRO A 70 -4.52 6.78 -4.40
CA PRO A 70 -5.28 6.12 -5.45
C PRO A 70 -5.33 6.87 -6.78
N VAL A 71 -5.18 8.19 -6.78
CA VAL A 71 -5.10 8.99 -8.01
C VAL A 71 -3.77 8.70 -8.71
N VAL A 72 -2.67 8.81 -7.97
CA VAL A 72 -1.32 8.62 -8.51
C VAL A 72 -1.11 7.18 -8.95
N ALA A 73 -1.52 6.21 -8.14
CA ALA A 73 -1.32 4.79 -8.42
C ALA A 73 -2.18 4.32 -9.62
N ASN A 74 -3.41 4.81 -9.77
CA ASN A 74 -4.21 4.55 -10.97
C ASN A 74 -3.55 5.12 -12.23
N PHE A 75 -3.06 6.36 -12.17
CA PHE A 75 -2.33 6.97 -13.27
C PHE A 75 -1.10 6.14 -13.66
N CYS A 76 -0.29 5.73 -12.68
CA CYS A 76 0.93 4.97 -12.90
C CYS A 76 0.66 3.59 -13.49
N MET A 77 -0.31 2.85 -12.95
CA MET A 77 -0.66 1.52 -13.47
C MET A 77 -1.25 1.60 -14.88
N ASN A 78 -2.10 2.59 -15.17
CA ASN A 78 -2.60 2.82 -16.53
C ASN A 78 -1.47 3.14 -17.51
N LEU A 79 -0.49 3.95 -17.10
CA LEU A 79 0.69 4.26 -17.91
C LEU A 79 1.57 3.02 -18.12
N ALA A 80 1.79 2.22 -17.08
CA ALA A 80 2.56 0.97 -17.16
C ALA A 80 1.92 -0.01 -18.15
N ILE A 81 0.61 -0.23 -18.05
CA ILE A 81 -0.14 -1.09 -18.99
C ILE A 81 0.00 -0.61 -20.43
N ARG A 82 -0.14 0.70 -20.69
CA ARG A 82 0.02 1.26 -22.05
C ARG A 82 1.42 0.99 -22.58
N LYS A 83 2.46 1.30 -21.81
CA LYS A 83 3.86 1.05 -22.20
C LYS A 83 4.15 -0.44 -22.41
N ALA A 84 3.61 -1.31 -21.57
CA ALA A 84 3.75 -2.76 -21.71
C ALA A 84 3.15 -3.28 -23.03
N ARG A 85 2.02 -2.71 -23.48
CA ARG A 85 1.42 -3.07 -24.77
C ARG A 85 2.32 -2.73 -25.96
N GLU A 86 3.06 -1.63 -25.86
CA GLU A 86 3.89 -1.11 -26.95
C GLU A 86 5.31 -1.69 -26.95
N ALA A 87 5.90 -1.86 -25.76
CA ALA A 87 7.31 -2.21 -25.58
C ALA A 87 7.54 -3.59 -24.94
N GLY A 88 6.48 -4.33 -24.63
CA GLY A 88 6.51 -5.64 -23.96
C GLY A 88 6.61 -5.56 -22.43
N ILE A 89 7.12 -4.45 -21.87
CA ILE A 89 7.17 -4.17 -20.43
C ILE A 89 6.86 -2.70 -20.15
N GLY A 90 6.21 -2.45 -19.01
CA GLY A 90 5.95 -1.11 -18.50
C GLY A 90 6.33 -1.02 -17.03
N TRP A 91 7.29 -0.15 -16.69
CA TRP A 91 7.74 0.08 -15.32
C TRP A 91 7.63 1.56 -14.95
N VAL A 92 6.67 1.89 -14.09
CA VAL A 92 6.38 3.28 -13.69
C VAL A 92 6.62 3.44 -12.20
N VAL A 93 7.43 4.43 -11.85
CA VAL A 93 7.74 4.78 -10.45
C VAL A 93 7.16 6.16 -10.16
N ALA A 94 6.51 6.31 -9.02
CA ALA A 94 6.01 7.60 -8.55
C ALA A 94 6.80 8.09 -7.32
N HIS A 95 6.98 9.39 -7.23
CA HIS A 95 7.37 10.09 -6.00
C HIS A 95 6.30 11.15 -5.67
N GLY A 96 6.29 11.68 -4.44
CA GLY A 96 5.29 12.68 -4.03
C GLY A 96 3.85 12.15 -4.05
N SER A 97 3.64 10.89 -3.62
CA SER A 97 2.31 10.27 -3.46
C SER A 97 1.98 10.07 -1.97
N ASN A 98 0.77 9.60 -1.69
CA ASN A 98 0.26 9.33 -0.35
C ASN A 98 -0.26 7.89 -0.22
N HIS A 99 -0.84 7.53 0.93
CA HIS A 99 -1.39 6.20 1.18
C HIS A 99 -2.36 5.75 0.07
N PHE A 100 -2.06 4.62 -0.59
CA PHE A 100 -2.78 4.18 -1.79
C PHE A 100 -3.81 3.06 -1.58
N GLY A 101 -4.15 2.70 -0.34
CA GLY A 101 -5.06 1.58 -0.07
C GLY A 101 -4.39 0.22 -0.29
N ILE A 102 -5.12 -0.74 -0.88
CA ILE A 102 -4.61 -2.09 -1.13
C ILE A 102 -3.78 -2.15 -2.43
N ALA A 103 -2.61 -2.77 -2.38
CA ALA A 103 -1.70 -2.83 -3.53
C ALA A 103 -2.29 -3.67 -4.67
N GLY A 104 -3.03 -4.72 -4.31
CA GLY A 104 -3.68 -5.64 -5.23
C GLY A 104 -4.68 -4.99 -6.17
N TYR A 105 -5.37 -3.93 -5.74
CA TYR A 105 -6.30 -3.20 -6.61
C TYR A 105 -5.61 -2.71 -7.89
N TYR A 106 -4.38 -2.20 -7.78
CA TYR A 106 -3.61 -1.74 -8.94
C TYR A 106 -3.06 -2.91 -9.75
N ALA A 107 -2.44 -3.90 -9.12
CA ALA A 107 -1.88 -5.06 -9.82
C ALA A 107 -2.94 -5.78 -10.66
N MET A 108 -4.14 -5.96 -10.11
CA MET A 108 -5.27 -6.61 -10.80
C MET A 108 -5.80 -5.83 -12.02
N LYS A 109 -5.47 -4.54 -12.17
CA LYS A 109 -5.85 -3.81 -13.39
C LYS A 109 -5.18 -4.38 -14.64
N ALA A 110 -3.99 -4.96 -14.50
CA ALA A 110 -3.27 -5.60 -15.60
C ALA A 110 -3.94 -6.91 -16.07
N LEU A 111 -4.68 -7.60 -15.18
CA LEU A 111 -5.41 -8.83 -15.52
C LEU A 111 -6.45 -8.59 -16.61
N LYS A 112 -7.11 -7.42 -16.59
CA LYS A 112 -8.10 -7.01 -17.61
C LYS A 112 -7.51 -6.91 -19.02
N GLU A 113 -6.18 -6.80 -19.10
CA GLU A 113 -5.41 -6.65 -20.32
C GLU A 113 -4.61 -7.92 -20.65
N ASN A 114 -4.90 -9.03 -19.95
CA ASN A 114 -4.17 -10.30 -20.03
C ASN A 114 -2.66 -10.12 -19.80
N MET A 115 -2.29 -9.27 -18.84
CA MET A 115 -0.91 -8.97 -18.46
C MET A 115 -0.63 -9.35 -17.00
N ILE A 116 0.63 -9.66 -16.71
CA ILE A 116 1.11 -9.72 -15.32
C ILE A 116 1.21 -8.29 -14.79
N GLY A 117 0.59 -8.03 -13.64
CA GLY A 117 0.63 -6.75 -12.94
C GLY A 117 1.41 -6.86 -11.64
N MET A 118 2.21 -5.83 -11.34
CA MET A 118 2.91 -5.73 -10.06
C MET A 118 2.75 -4.31 -9.50
N SER A 119 2.62 -4.20 -8.18
CA SER A 119 2.56 -2.92 -7.48
C SER A 119 3.33 -2.99 -6.17
N PHE A 120 3.95 -1.87 -5.81
CA PHE A 120 4.79 -1.73 -4.63
C PHE A 120 4.56 -0.35 -4.03
N THR A 121 4.66 -0.23 -2.71
CA THR A 121 4.77 1.07 -2.05
C THR A 121 5.60 0.95 -0.78
N ASN A 122 6.23 2.05 -0.36
CA ASN A 122 6.86 2.17 0.95
C ASN A 122 5.90 2.86 1.93
N THR A 123 6.13 2.69 3.23
CA THR A 123 5.34 3.37 4.28
C THR A 123 6.25 4.03 5.32
N SER A 124 5.63 4.76 6.26
CA SER A 124 6.32 5.27 7.45
C SER A 124 6.99 4.13 8.25
N PRO A 125 8.09 4.41 8.98
CA PRO A 125 8.82 3.39 9.73
C PRO A 125 7.97 2.71 10.80
N LEU A 126 7.78 1.40 10.66
CA LEU A 126 7.01 0.54 11.57
C LEU A 126 7.68 -0.81 11.85
N VAL A 127 8.62 -1.21 10.99
CA VAL A 127 9.31 -2.50 11.00
C VAL A 127 10.76 -2.29 11.44
N VAL A 128 11.19 -3.12 12.38
CA VAL A 128 12.57 -3.25 12.84
C VAL A 128 13.27 -4.25 11.93
N PRO A 129 14.34 -3.87 11.20
CA PRO A 129 15.06 -4.81 10.35
C PRO A 129 15.64 -5.98 11.15
N THR A 130 15.89 -7.10 10.46
CA THR A 130 16.61 -8.25 11.01
C THR A 130 17.91 -7.80 11.68
N ARG A 131 18.10 -8.19 12.94
CA ARG A 131 19.25 -7.80 13.80
C ARG A 131 19.32 -6.30 14.13
N GLY A 132 18.24 -5.56 13.94
CA GLY A 132 18.05 -4.19 14.40
C GLY A 132 17.29 -4.11 15.72
N LYS A 133 17.14 -2.89 16.24
CA LYS A 133 16.29 -2.55 17.40
C LYS A 133 15.44 -1.30 17.19
N GLU A 134 15.60 -0.63 16.05
CA GLU A 134 14.91 0.63 15.72
C GLU A 134 14.04 0.43 14.47
N ARG A 135 12.86 1.06 14.46
CA ARG A 135 11.95 1.05 13.31
C ARG A 135 12.55 1.90 12.21
N THR A 136 12.91 1.28 11.09
CA THR A 136 13.50 1.99 9.94
C THR A 136 12.79 1.67 8.63
N LEU A 137 12.11 0.52 8.54
CA LEU A 137 11.38 0.08 7.36
C LEU A 137 9.88 0.30 7.55
N GLY A 138 9.17 0.59 6.47
CA GLY A 138 7.72 0.48 6.45
C GLY A 138 7.26 -0.97 6.36
N THR A 139 5.95 -1.19 6.41
CA THR A 139 5.35 -2.51 6.09
C THR A 139 5.47 -2.87 4.61
N ASN A 140 5.85 -1.88 3.79
CA ASN A 140 6.32 -1.97 2.41
C ASN A 140 5.66 -3.09 1.60
N PRO A 141 4.35 -3.00 1.32
CA PRO A 141 3.64 -4.07 0.67
C PRO A 141 4.04 -4.21 -0.79
N LEU A 142 3.88 -5.45 -1.28
CA LEU A 142 4.00 -5.81 -2.68
C LEU A 142 2.77 -6.62 -3.09
N SER A 143 2.35 -6.41 -4.33
CA SER A 143 1.33 -7.24 -4.96
C SER A 143 1.75 -7.70 -6.34
N VAL A 144 1.36 -8.92 -6.68
CA VAL A 144 1.55 -9.54 -7.99
C VAL A 144 0.23 -10.16 -8.42
N ALA A 145 -0.21 -9.87 -9.64
CA ALA A 145 -1.37 -10.46 -10.26
C ALA A 145 -0.97 -11.06 -11.61
N ALA A 146 -1.39 -12.28 -11.92
CA ALA A 146 -1.09 -12.96 -13.19
C ALA A 146 -2.33 -13.68 -13.74
N PRO A 147 -2.60 -13.58 -15.06
CA PRO A 147 -3.70 -14.32 -15.68
C PRO A 147 -3.38 -15.82 -15.71
N GLY A 148 -4.41 -16.64 -15.48
CA GLY A 148 -4.39 -18.09 -15.63
C GLY A 148 -5.12 -18.56 -16.89
N LYS A 149 -5.38 -19.87 -16.97
CA LYS A 149 -6.23 -20.45 -18.04
C LYS A 149 -7.70 -20.36 -17.66
N ASP A 150 -8.57 -20.41 -18.67
CA ASP A 150 -10.03 -20.56 -18.49
C ASP A 150 -10.68 -19.49 -17.59
N GLY A 151 -10.11 -18.27 -17.60
CA GLY A 151 -10.60 -17.14 -16.80
C GLY A 151 -10.09 -17.12 -15.35
N ASP A 152 -9.22 -18.05 -14.95
CA ASP A 152 -8.58 -18.06 -13.64
C ASP A 152 -7.51 -16.94 -13.54
N SER A 153 -7.13 -16.58 -12.31
CA SER A 153 -6.05 -15.63 -12.06
C SER A 153 -5.41 -15.85 -10.70
N PHE A 154 -4.11 -15.61 -10.63
CA PHE A 154 -3.36 -15.56 -9.38
C PHE A 154 -3.27 -14.12 -8.89
N VAL A 155 -3.51 -13.88 -7.60
CA VAL A 155 -3.30 -12.57 -6.95
C VAL A 155 -2.67 -12.79 -5.59
N LEU A 156 -1.48 -12.22 -5.40
CA LEU A 156 -0.82 -12.04 -4.11
C LEU A 156 -0.87 -10.56 -3.75
N ASP A 157 -1.33 -10.22 -2.55
CA ASP A 157 -1.25 -8.88 -1.97
C ASP A 157 -0.82 -9.00 -0.52
N THR A 158 0.41 -8.58 -0.21
CA THR A 158 1.01 -8.81 1.11
C THR A 158 1.90 -7.66 1.56
N ALA A 159 1.89 -7.40 2.87
CA ALA A 159 2.96 -6.67 3.53
C ALA A 159 4.25 -7.50 3.53
N THR A 160 5.39 -6.84 3.69
CA THR A 160 6.69 -7.48 3.94
C THR A 160 7.00 -7.59 5.44
N SER A 161 6.15 -7.03 6.30
CA SER A 161 6.14 -7.32 7.73
C SER A 161 5.47 -8.68 8.00
N ALA A 162 5.90 -9.38 9.06
CA ALA A 162 5.33 -10.65 9.47
C ALA A 162 3.82 -10.57 9.76
N VAL A 163 3.34 -9.40 10.15
CA VAL A 163 1.93 -9.11 10.36
C VAL A 163 1.61 -7.65 10.06
N ALA A 164 0.35 -7.35 9.76
CA ALA A 164 -0.15 -5.97 9.72
C ALA A 164 -0.27 -5.37 11.14
N LEU A 165 0.15 -4.11 11.31
CA LEU A 165 0.11 -3.40 12.61
C LEU A 165 -1.27 -3.45 13.29
N GLY A 166 -2.35 -3.29 12.51
CA GLY A 166 -3.71 -3.31 13.03
C GLY A 166 -4.10 -4.62 13.72
N LYS A 167 -3.45 -5.75 13.40
CA LYS A 167 -3.67 -7.01 14.13
C LYS A 167 -3.02 -6.96 15.51
N VAL A 168 -1.86 -6.31 15.66
CA VAL A 168 -1.21 -6.10 16.97
C VAL A 168 -2.06 -5.18 17.83
N GLU A 169 -2.54 -4.07 17.27
CA GLU A 169 -3.45 -3.13 17.97
C GLU A 169 -4.75 -3.81 18.42
N LEU A 170 -5.31 -4.71 17.60
CA LEU A 170 -6.52 -5.45 17.97
C LEU A 170 -6.28 -6.41 19.15
N ASN A 171 -5.15 -7.13 19.17
CA ASN A 171 -4.80 -8.01 20.28
C ASN A 171 -4.54 -7.21 21.56
N GLU A 172 -3.89 -6.04 21.46
CA GLU A 172 -3.70 -5.15 22.61
C GLU A 172 -5.03 -4.72 23.23
N ARG A 173 -5.98 -4.27 22.39
CA ARG A 173 -7.32 -3.86 22.86
C ARG A 173 -8.12 -4.99 23.49
N ARG A 174 -7.88 -6.23 23.07
CA ARG A 174 -8.52 -7.43 23.65
C ARG A 174 -7.81 -7.94 24.91
N GLY A 175 -6.58 -7.48 25.17
CA GLY A 175 -5.72 -8.03 26.21
C GLY A 175 -5.10 -9.39 25.84
N ASP A 176 -5.13 -9.77 24.56
CA ASP A 176 -4.61 -11.03 24.06
C ASP A 176 -3.11 -10.92 23.74
N LYS A 177 -2.38 -12.03 23.88
CA LYS A 177 -1.00 -12.14 23.38
C LYS A 177 -0.99 -12.24 21.86
N ILE A 178 0.07 -11.73 21.23
CA ILE A 178 0.34 -11.96 19.80
C ILE A 178 1.18 -13.22 19.59
N PRO A 179 1.06 -13.90 18.43
CA PRO A 179 1.97 -14.98 18.05
C PRO A 179 3.44 -14.56 18.07
N ASP A 180 4.32 -15.52 18.36
CA ASP A 180 5.77 -15.33 18.22
C ASP A 180 6.14 -14.94 16.78
N GLY A 181 7.15 -14.07 16.66
CA GLY A 181 7.65 -13.59 15.37
C GLY A 181 6.79 -12.49 14.72
N TRP A 182 5.80 -11.93 15.41
CA TRP A 182 5.05 -10.77 14.89
C TRP A 182 5.74 -9.44 15.17
N GLY A 183 6.49 -9.34 16.27
CA GLY A 183 7.16 -8.10 16.66
C GLY A 183 8.23 -8.30 17.72
N CYS A 184 8.96 -7.22 17.97
CA CYS A 184 9.99 -7.14 18.99
C CYS A 184 9.70 -6.00 19.97
N ASP A 185 10.34 -6.07 21.13
CA ASP A 185 10.31 -5.04 22.15
C ASP A 185 11.33 -3.91 21.86
N PRO A 186 11.43 -2.86 22.71
CA PRO A 186 12.36 -1.75 22.51
C PRO A 186 13.85 -2.13 22.54
N GLN A 187 14.18 -3.34 23.00
CA GLN A 187 15.55 -3.87 22.99
C GLN A 187 15.84 -4.68 21.72
N GLY A 188 14.84 -4.91 20.87
CA GLY A 188 14.94 -5.74 19.66
C GLY A 188 14.73 -7.23 19.91
N HIS A 189 14.31 -7.62 21.13
CA HIS A 189 14.00 -9.03 21.42
C HIS A 189 12.56 -9.35 21.01
N LEU A 190 12.34 -10.53 20.43
CA LEU A 190 11.00 -11.00 20.08
C LEU A 190 10.10 -11.02 21.31
N THR A 191 8.84 -10.65 21.13
CA THR A 191 7.88 -10.59 22.23
C THR A 191 6.47 -10.95 21.75
N THR A 192 5.73 -11.64 22.62
CA THR A 192 4.30 -11.92 22.44
C THR A 192 3.41 -10.85 23.10
N ASP A 193 4.01 -9.82 23.72
CA ASP A 193 3.27 -8.72 24.36
C ASP A 193 3.03 -7.61 23.34
N PRO A 194 1.78 -7.39 22.88
CA PRO A 194 1.48 -6.36 21.90
C PRO A 194 1.78 -4.95 22.42
N LYS A 195 1.73 -4.69 23.73
CA LYS A 195 2.05 -3.36 24.28
C LYS A 195 3.52 -3.02 24.09
N ARG A 196 4.41 -3.99 24.28
CA ARG A 196 5.86 -3.81 24.07
C ARG A 196 6.19 -3.54 22.59
N VAL A 197 5.47 -4.18 21.67
CA VAL A 197 5.60 -3.89 20.23
C VAL A 197 5.17 -2.46 19.91
N LEU A 198 4.03 -2.01 20.47
CA LEU A 198 3.47 -0.69 20.20
C LEU A 198 4.22 0.45 20.91
N SER A 199 4.83 0.16 22.07
CA SER A 199 5.48 1.14 22.95
C SER A 199 7.00 1.07 22.86
N GLY A 200 7.54 1.51 21.72
CA GLY A 200 8.99 1.64 21.48
C GLY A 200 9.65 0.44 20.79
N GLY A 201 8.94 -0.69 20.68
CA GLY A 201 9.32 -1.80 19.82
C GLY A 201 8.91 -1.61 18.36
N GLY A 202 8.65 -2.71 17.66
CA GLY A 202 8.12 -2.66 16.30
C GLY A 202 7.81 -4.03 15.72
N LEU A 203 7.23 -4.02 14.51
CA LEU A 203 7.00 -5.24 13.74
C LEU A 203 8.34 -5.80 13.26
N VAL A 204 8.38 -7.10 12.95
CA VAL A 204 9.56 -7.72 12.30
C VAL A 204 9.25 -8.12 10.85
N PRO A 205 10.27 -8.31 9.99
CA PRO A 205 10.07 -8.74 8.62
C PRO A 205 9.51 -10.17 8.56
N VAL A 206 8.76 -10.48 7.50
CA VAL A 206 8.42 -11.88 7.21
C VAL A 206 9.71 -12.66 6.93
N GLY A 207 9.86 -13.83 7.56
CA GLY A 207 11.05 -14.67 7.41
C GLY A 207 12.18 -14.40 8.42
N GLY A 208 12.07 -13.36 9.25
CA GLY A 208 13.04 -13.02 10.30
C GLY A 208 14.09 -12.01 9.85
#